data_AF-A0A1Q7UL06-F1
#
_entry.id   AF-A0A1Q7UL06-F1
#
_cell.length_a   1.000
_cell.length_b   1.000
_cell.length_c   1.000
_cell.angle_alpha   90.00
_cell.angle_beta   90.00
_cell.angle_gamma   90.00
#
_symmetry.space_group_name_H-M   'P 1'
#
loop_
_entity.id
_entity.type
_entity.pdbx_description
1 polymer ?
#
loop_
_entity_poly.entity_id
_entity_poly.type
_entity_poly.pdbx_seq_one_letter_code
_entity_poly.pdbx_strand_id
1 'polypeptide(L)'
;MFHELSSEPVFAAAFALWALLVVRAAEHPSVRRFVWVGLGLALLALIRPGNALLLVLAVFPLVLPAPWRARVTWAGAFVLAALAPLAAWAVLNGLRFDDYTLARGGNAIIPFYRAFISDKIVSPDNGPSSRRLAAAVKAHLLTRQPYKGYGVTLRQVFTSGSFRIHEDLYLLSDHVFGWKSNYAIERKAGIEAVKAHPATYTSGVLHTIWHQLSRSYFRVPSSGGMSTPTPAPTVERQGRRLPAPTEGEPIPGGQVVWISRPDNAIRQVWTSPTQYHFSFRTPAQHRRFDAIVNRVDTLGGNLPDRKGNAQLSLRLDQLSRWFPRSIIWIAVGAIALVLRRPRGKAALFTLALAALFVIVFNALGLFADPRFALPVAPAFVFFGACALVGRR
;
A
#
# COMPACT_ATOMS: atom_id res chain seq x y z
N MET A 1 -6.06 -15.27 2.03
CA MET A 1 -5.47 -14.53 3.17
C MET A 1 -4.72 -15.43 4.16
N PHE A 2 -5.27 -16.52 4.71
CA PHE A 2 -4.57 -17.31 5.76
C PHE A 2 -3.43 -18.25 5.28
N HIS A 3 -3.14 -18.30 3.97
CA HIS A 3 -2.18 -19.25 3.40
C HIS A 3 -1.06 -18.59 2.58
N GLU A 4 -1.04 -17.27 2.47
CA GLU A 4 -0.01 -16.51 1.75
C GLU A 4 0.83 -15.71 2.74
N LEU A 5 2.15 -15.77 2.61
CA LEU A 5 3.07 -14.93 3.37
C LEU A 5 2.96 -13.49 2.85
N SER A 6 2.02 -12.71 3.40
CA SER A 6 1.84 -11.31 3.06
C SER A 6 1.70 -10.43 4.30
N SER A 7 1.74 -9.11 4.11
CA SER A 7 1.61 -8.14 5.19
C SER A 7 0.22 -8.12 5.83
N GLU A 8 -0.80 -8.66 5.15
CA GLU A 8 -2.20 -8.49 5.51
C GLU A 8 -2.60 -9.29 6.75
N PRO A 9 -2.28 -10.61 6.87
CA PRO A 9 -2.55 -11.35 8.10
C PRO A 9 -1.76 -10.82 9.29
N VAL A 10 -0.51 -10.41 9.07
CA VAL A 10 0.34 -9.82 10.11
C VAL A 10 -0.25 -8.50 10.60
N PHE A 11 -0.72 -7.66 9.67
CA PHE A 11 -1.39 -6.41 10.02
C PHE A 11 -2.70 -6.65 10.77
N ALA A 12 -3.53 -7.61 10.33
CA ALA A 12 -4.78 -7.93 11.00
C ALA A 12 -4.55 -8.38 12.46
N ALA A 13 -3.59 -9.28 12.67
CA ALA A 13 -3.23 -9.75 14.01
C ALA A 13 -2.68 -8.62 14.90
N ALA A 14 -1.75 -7.83 14.37
CA ALA A 14 -1.18 -6.70 15.10
C ALA A 14 -2.24 -5.63 15.42
N PHE A 15 -3.17 -5.36 14.49
CA PHE A 15 -4.25 -4.39 14.70
C PHE A 15 -5.21 -4.87 15.79
N ALA A 16 -5.53 -6.16 15.85
CA ALA A 16 -6.34 -6.73 16.93
C ALA A 16 -5.66 -6.60 18.31
N LEU A 17 -4.35 -6.89 18.40
CA LEU A 17 -3.58 -6.69 19.63
C LEU A 17 -3.52 -5.22 20.03
N TRP A 18 -3.30 -4.33 19.07
CA TRP A 18 -3.30 -2.89 19.30
C TRP A 18 -4.67 -2.39 19.76
N ALA A 19 -5.76 -2.91 19.20
CA ALA A 19 -7.12 -2.58 19.63
C ALA A 19 -7.36 -2.95 21.10
N LEU A 20 -6.87 -4.11 21.55
CA LEU A 20 -6.90 -4.51 22.95
C LEU A 20 -6.16 -3.50 23.83
N LEU A 21 -4.98 -3.04 23.42
CA LEU A 21 -4.20 -2.03 24.16
C LEU A 21 -4.97 -0.71 24.28
N VAL A 22 -5.63 -0.26 23.20
CA VAL A 22 -6.46 0.95 23.19
C VAL A 22 -7.62 0.82 24.17
N VAL A 23 -8.35 -0.30 24.15
CA VAL A 23 -9.47 -0.55 25.07
C VAL A 23 -8.97 -0.54 26.53
N ARG A 24 -7.88 -1.25 26.83
CA ARG A 24 -7.31 -1.26 28.19
C ARG A 24 -6.82 0.12 28.62
N ALA A 25 -6.23 0.90 27.72
CA ALA A 25 -5.81 2.27 28.02
C ALA A 25 -7.00 3.20 28.24
N ALA A 26 -8.13 2.98 27.56
CA ALA A 26 -9.36 3.73 27.77
C ALA A 26 -10.01 3.44 29.14
N GLU A 27 -10.03 2.17 29.56
CA GLU A 27 -10.70 1.73 30.79
C GLU A 27 -9.94 2.10 32.06
N HIS A 28 -8.61 1.94 32.08
CA HIS A 28 -7.79 2.47 33.17
C HIS A 28 -6.57 3.22 32.62
N PRO A 29 -6.74 4.52 32.30
CA PRO A 29 -5.69 5.35 31.74
C PRO A 29 -4.44 5.40 32.63
N SER A 30 -3.28 5.22 32.02
CA SER A 30 -1.98 5.40 32.68
C SER A 30 -0.90 5.63 31.64
N VAL A 31 0.20 6.28 32.05
CA VAL A 31 1.38 6.51 31.19
C VAL A 31 1.86 5.20 30.58
N ARG A 32 2.01 4.14 31.41
CA ARG A 32 2.46 2.82 30.95
C ARG A 32 1.58 2.23 29.85
N ARG A 33 0.25 2.37 29.95
CA ARG A 33 -0.65 1.82 28.92
C ARG A 33 -0.56 2.62 27.62
N PHE A 34 -0.46 3.95 27.70
CA PHE A 34 -0.27 4.77 26.50
C PHE A 34 1.09 4.57 25.84
N VAL A 35 2.14 4.25 26.61
CA VAL A 35 3.41 3.76 26.05
C VAL A 35 3.18 2.49 25.22
N TRP A 36 2.45 1.49 25.75
CA TRP A 36 2.15 0.28 24.98
C TRP A 36 1.30 0.54 23.74
N VAL A 37 0.30 1.43 23.82
CA VAL A 37 -0.49 1.84 22.65
C VAL A 37 0.40 2.50 21.58
N GLY A 38 1.37 3.33 21.98
CA GLY A 38 2.34 3.96 21.09
C GLY A 38 3.29 2.95 20.44
N LEU A 39 3.86 2.03 21.22
CA LEU A 39 4.70 0.93 20.71
C LEU A 39 3.93 0.01 19.76
N GLY A 40 2.67 -0.30 20.09
CA GLY A 40 1.81 -1.07 19.20
C GLY A 40 1.54 -0.35 17.89
N LEU A 41 1.36 0.98 17.90
CA LEU A 41 1.24 1.76 16.66
C LEU A 41 2.53 1.71 15.85
N ALA A 42 3.69 1.87 16.48
CA ALA A 42 4.96 1.75 15.78
C ALA A 42 5.10 0.39 15.08
N LEU A 43 4.68 -0.70 15.74
CA LEU A 43 4.61 -2.03 15.12
C LEU A 43 3.68 -2.02 13.90
N LEU A 44 2.48 -1.43 13.99
CA LEU A 44 1.57 -1.31 12.83
C LEU A 44 2.22 -0.54 11.67
N ALA A 45 2.94 0.54 11.96
CA ALA A 45 3.65 1.35 10.97
C ALA A 45 4.85 0.63 10.35
N LEU A 46 5.55 -0.22 11.11
CA LEU A 46 6.63 -1.06 10.59
C LEU A 46 6.11 -2.22 9.72
N ILE A 47 4.93 -2.76 10.03
CA ILE A 47 4.26 -3.76 9.17
C ILE A 47 3.81 -3.12 7.86
N ARG A 48 3.19 -1.93 7.95
CA ARG A 48 2.75 -1.14 6.80
C ARG A 48 2.98 0.35 7.07
N PRO A 49 3.89 1.01 6.33
CA PRO A 49 4.26 2.42 6.55
C PRO A 49 3.08 3.39 6.57
N GLY A 50 2.03 3.12 5.79
CA GLY A 50 0.81 3.94 5.77
C GLY A 50 0.15 4.07 7.15
N ASN A 51 0.30 3.08 8.04
CA ASN A 51 -0.28 3.13 9.39
C ASN A 51 0.37 4.19 10.29
N ALA A 52 1.51 4.79 9.90
CA ALA A 52 2.07 5.94 10.59
C ALA A 52 1.08 7.12 10.70
N LEU A 53 0.10 7.20 9.79
CA LEU A 53 -0.99 8.18 9.87
C LEU A 53 -1.76 8.10 11.19
N LEU A 54 -1.82 6.91 11.82
CA LEU A 54 -2.58 6.68 13.05
C LEU A 54 -1.99 7.47 14.23
N LEU A 55 -0.82 8.10 14.08
CA LEU A 55 -0.29 9.08 15.04
C LEU A 55 -1.28 10.22 15.30
N VAL A 56 -2.20 10.50 14.37
CA VAL A 56 -3.32 11.44 14.60
C VAL A 56 -4.16 11.07 15.82
N LEU A 57 -4.18 9.79 16.22
CA LEU A 57 -4.86 9.31 17.42
C LEU A 57 -4.16 9.73 18.73
N ALA A 58 -3.08 10.51 18.67
CA ALA A 58 -2.57 11.25 19.83
C ALA A 58 -3.61 12.18 20.45
N VAL A 59 -4.70 12.51 19.73
CA VAL A 59 -5.85 13.23 20.26
C VAL A 59 -6.74 12.36 21.17
N PHE A 60 -6.67 11.04 21.07
CA PHE A 60 -7.52 10.12 21.84
C PHE A 60 -7.36 10.27 23.38
N PRO A 61 -6.15 10.33 23.95
CA PRO A 61 -5.97 10.62 25.37
C PRO A 61 -6.61 11.95 25.82
N LEU A 62 -6.71 12.95 24.92
CA LEU A 62 -7.26 14.28 25.22
C LEU A 62 -8.78 14.28 25.41
N VAL A 63 -9.47 13.28 24.87
CA VAL A 63 -10.93 13.14 25.01
C VAL A 63 -11.34 12.22 26.17
N LEU A 64 -10.39 11.64 26.90
CA LEU A 64 -10.67 10.79 28.05
C LEU A 64 -11.02 11.61 29.31
N PRO A 65 -11.87 11.08 30.20
CA PRO A 65 -12.28 11.78 31.42
C PRO A 65 -11.14 11.79 32.45
N ALA A 66 -10.33 12.85 32.44
CA ALA A 66 -9.21 13.04 33.38
C ALA A 66 -8.82 14.53 33.52
N PRO A 67 -7.98 14.91 34.49
CA PRO A 67 -7.38 16.25 34.51
C PRO A 67 -6.52 16.50 33.27
N TRP A 68 -6.52 17.74 32.76
CA TRP A 68 -5.81 18.11 31.52
C TRP A 68 -4.33 17.70 31.52
N ARG A 69 -3.63 17.91 32.63
CA ARG A 69 -2.23 17.51 32.80
C ARG A 69 -2.02 16.02 32.51
N ALA A 70 -2.87 15.15 33.07
CA ALA A 70 -2.77 13.72 32.85
C ALA A 70 -3.01 13.35 31.37
N ARG A 71 -4.00 13.98 30.72
CA ARG A 71 -4.29 13.76 29.30
C ARG A 71 -3.12 14.11 28.40
N VAL A 72 -2.49 15.27 28.64
CA VAL A 72 -1.30 15.71 27.90
C VAL A 72 -0.13 14.77 28.15
N THR A 73 0.10 14.33 29.39
CA THR A 73 1.14 13.35 29.71
C THR A 73 0.92 12.03 28.98
N TRP A 74 -0.32 11.54 28.91
CA TRP A 74 -0.67 10.32 28.17
C TRP A 74 -0.48 10.47 26.66
N ALA A 75 -0.89 11.59 26.08
CA ALA A 75 -0.65 11.91 24.67
C ALA A 75 0.85 11.97 24.37
N GLY A 76 1.63 12.66 25.21
CA GLY A 76 3.08 12.70 25.09
C GLY A 76 3.72 11.32 25.20
N ALA A 77 3.30 10.49 26.16
CA ALA A 77 3.79 9.14 26.33
C ALA A 77 3.49 8.25 25.11
N PHE A 78 2.29 8.35 24.54
CA PHE A 78 1.91 7.68 23.31
C PHE A 78 2.77 8.11 22.12
N VAL A 79 2.93 9.42 21.90
CA VAL A 79 3.69 9.97 20.76
C VAL A 79 5.16 9.58 20.88
N LEU A 80 5.79 9.79 22.04
CA LEU A 80 7.21 9.44 22.24
C LEU A 80 7.46 7.95 22.05
N ALA A 81 6.60 7.10 22.60
CA ALA A 81 6.71 5.65 22.46
C ALA A 81 6.51 5.18 21.01
N ALA A 82 5.66 5.86 20.23
CA ALA A 82 5.49 5.56 18.82
C ALA A 82 6.67 6.06 17.96
N LEU A 83 7.14 7.30 18.21
CA LEU A 83 8.17 7.93 17.40
C LEU A 83 9.56 7.35 17.64
N ALA A 84 9.90 6.94 18.87
CA ALA A 84 11.24 6.41 19.18
C ALA A 84 11.67 5.23 18.28
N PRO A 85 10.89 4.13 18.15
CA PRO A 85 11.25 3.02 17.25
C PRO A 85 11.19 3.41 15.77
N LEU A 86 10.27 4.29 15.36
CA LEU A 86 10.17 4.74 13.97
C LEU A 86 11.35 5.63 13.57
N ALA A 87 11.80 6.50 14.47
CA ALA A 87 13.01 7.31 14.29
C ALA A 87 14.26 6.42 14.26
N ALA A 88 14.37 5.44 15.16
CA ALA A 88 15.46 4.47 15.13
C ALA A 88 15.51 3.71 13.79
N TRP A 89 14.35 3.29 13.27
CA TRP A 89 14.25 2.65 11.94
C TRP A 89 14.64 3.60 10.81
N ALA A 90 14.20 4.86 10.86
CA ALA A 90 14.57 5.88 9.89
C ALA A 90 16.08 6.17 9.88
N VAL A 91 16.74 6.24 11.05
CA VAL A 91 18.19 6.38 11.14
C VAL A 91 18.88 5.15 10.56
N LEU A 92 18.39 3.95 10.87
CA LEU A 92 18.92 2.70 10.32
C LEU A 92 18.81 2.67 8.79
N ASN A 93 17.71 3.14 8.22
CA ASN A 93 17.55 3.30 6.78
C ASN A 93 18.52 4.33 6.21
N GLY A 94 18.73 5.46 6.90
CA GLY A 94 19.70 6.47 6.52
C GLY A 94 21.11 5.92 6.42
N LEU A 95 21.52 5.10 7.40
CA LEU A 95 22.84 4.45 7.43
C LEU A 95 22.99 3.35 6.36
N ARG A 96 21.92 2.61 6.04
CA ARG A 96 21.96 1.48 5.10
C ARG A 96 21.79 1.90 3.64
N PHE A 97 20.91 2.87 3.40
CA PHE A 97 20.36 3.20 2.08
C PHE A 97 20.46 4.68 1.75
N ASP A 98 21.08 5.49 2.59
CA ASP A 98 21.17 6.95 2.39
C ASP A 98 19.78 7.59 2.22
N ASP A 99 18.79 7.07 2.94
CA ASP A 99 17.38 7.48 2.93
C ASP A 99 16.78 7.40 4.34
N TYR A 100 16.40 8.54 4.91
CA TYR A 100 15.83 8.66 6.26
C TYR A 100 14.31 8.54 6.30
N THR A 101 13.66 8.13 5.21
CA THR A 101 12.22 7.86 5.22
C THR A 101 11.90 6.55 5.94
N LEU A 102 10.69 6.45 6.48
CA LEU A 102 10.20 5.20 7.09
C LEU A 102 10.14 4.07 6.05
N ALA A 103 9.69 4.42 4.85
CA ALA A 103 9.76 3.60 3.66
C ALA A 103 9.87 4.50 2.42
N ARG A 104 10.84 4.18 1.56
CA ARG A 104 11.07 4.86 0.29
C ARG A 104 9.89 4.60 -0.65
N GLY A 105 9.49 5.62 -1.40
CA GLY A 105 8.46 5.51 -2.44
C GLY A 105 7.12 6.18 -2.13
N GLY A 106 6.89 6.65 -0.90
CA GLY A 106 5.62 7.30 -0.52
C GLY A 106 5.20 8.46 -1.45
N ASN A 107 6.17 9.25 -1.92
CA ASN A 107 5.94 10.36 -2.86
C ASN A 107 5.53 9.90 -4.27
N ALA A 108 5.92 8.70 -4.69
CA ALA A 108 5.48 8.09 -5.95
C ALA A 108 4.11 7.38 -5.81
N ILE A 109 3.59 7.25 -4.59
CA ILE A 109 2.28 6.68 -4.30
C ILE A 109 1.20 7.76 -4.16
N ILE A 110 1.32 8.66 -3.18
CA ILE A 110 0.27 9.65 -2.89
C ILE A 110 0.68 11.05 -3.40
N PRO A 111 -0.09 11.68 -4.32
CA PRO A 111 -1.27 11.16 -5.02
C PRO A 111 -0.94 10.48 -6.36
N PHE A 112 0.34 10.34 -6.71
CA PHE A 112 0.78 10.03 -8.07
C PHE A 112 0.31 8.67 -8.59
N TYR A 113 0.45 7.59 -7.82
CA TYR A 113 0.05 6.23 -8.23
C TYR A 113 -1.42 6.21 -8.63
N ARG A 114 -2.30 6.74 -7.77
CA ARG A 114 -3.73 6.82 -8.05
C ARG A 114 -4.00 7.65 -9.30
N ALA A 115 -3.43 8.84 -9.37
CA ALA A 115 -3.63 9.76 -10.50
C ALA A 115 -3.15 9.15 -11.84
N PHE A 116 -2.07 8.37 -11.81
CA PHE A 116 -1.45 7.77 -12.99
C PHE A 116 -2.12 6.45 -13.41
N ILE A 117 -2.28 5.50 -12.47
CA ILE A 117 -2.77 4.15 -12.74
C ILE A 117 -4.29 4.09 -12.76
N SER A 118 -4.92 4.53 -11.66
CA SER A 118 -6.35 4.30 -11.43
C SER A 118 -7.21 5.32 -12.16
N ASP A 119 -6.92 6.60 -11.96
CA ASP A 119 -7.76 7.69 -12.46
C ASP A 119 -7.30 8.14 -13.87
N LYS A 120 -6.06 7.81 -14.27
CA LYS A 120 -5.48 8.09 -15.60
C LYS A 120 -5.55 9.58 -16.00
N ILE A 121 -5.33 10.45 -15.01
CA ILE A 121 -5.44 11.91 -15.13
C ILE A 121 -4.09 12.62 -15.23
N VAL A 122 -2.97 11.89 -15.14
CA VAL A 122 -1.63 12.49 -15.33
C VAL A 122 -1.39 12.72 -16.83
N SER A 123 -1.17 13.98 -17.21
CA SER A 123 -0.84 14.41 -18.57
C SER A 123 0.32 15.40 -18.54
N PRO A 124 1.21 15.42 -19.56
CA PRO A 124 2.23 16.45 -19.71
C PRO A 124 1.67 17.88 -19.60
N ASP A 125 0.42 18.10 -20.02
CA ASP A 125 -0.20 19.43 -20.06
C ASP A 125 -0.65 19.95 -18.68
N ASN A 126 -0.72 19.09 -17.66
CA ASN A 126 -1.21 19.46 -16.32
C ASN A 126 -0.32 20.51 -15.63
N GLY A 127 0.97 20.58 -15.97
CA GLY A 127 1.88 21.53 -15.35
C GLY A 127 3.37 21.30 -15.63
N PRO A 128 4.24 22.14 -15.04
CA PRO A 128 5.68 22.09 -15.28
C PRO A 128 6.33 20.76 -14.87
N SER A 129 5.89 20.15 -13.76
CA SER A 129 6.47 18.90 -13.26
C SER A 129 6.04 17.73 -14.14
N SER A 130 4.80 17.72 -14.60
CA SER A 130 4.30 16.75 -15.59
C SER A 130 5.04 16.86 -16.92
N ARG A 131 5.31 18.07 -17.43
CA ARG A 131 6.16 18.26 -18.62
C ARG A 131 7.58 17.74 -18.41
N ARG A 132 8.16 18.01 -17.24
CA ARG A 132 9.51 17.53 -16.90
C ARG A 132 9.57 16.01 -16.82
N LEU A 133 8.57 15.37 -16.22
CA LEU A 133 8.44 13.90 -16.19
C LEU A 133 8.30 13.35 -17.62
N ALA A 134 7.44 13.94 -18.44
CA ALA A 134 7.23 13.54 -19.82
C ALA A 134 8.50 13.67 -20.67
N ALA A 135 9.29 14.74 -20.47
CA ALA A 135 10.57 14.92 -21.12
C ALA A 135 11.58 13.83 -20.71
N ALA A 136 11.64 13.47 -19.43
CA ALA A 136 12.50 12.39 -18.95
C ALA A 136 12.08 11.02 -19.51
N VAL A 137 10.77 10.73 -19.54
CA VAL A 137 10.22 9.52 -20.16
C VAL A 137 10.61 9.44 -21.64
N LYS A 138 10.43 10.53 -22.38
CA LYS A 138 10.76 10.58 -23.81
C LYS A 138 12.26 10.39 -24.06
N ALA A 139 13.12 11.03 -23.26
CA ALA A 139 14.56 10.99 -23.45
C ALA A 139 15.19 9.66 -23.00
N HIS A 140 14.72 9.08 -21.88
CA HIS A 140 15.43 8.00 -21.20
C HIS A 140 14.66 6.68 -21.12
N LEU A 141 13.32 6.69 -21.17
CA LEU A 141 12.51 5.47 -21.05
C LEU A 141 12.13 4.92 -22.42
N LEU A 142 11.51 5.74 -23.26
CA LEU A 142 11.01 5.33 -24.58
C LEU A 142 12.11 4.98 -25.58
N THR A 143 13.33 5.43 -25.34
CA THR A 143 14.50 5.14 -26.19
C THR A 143 15.10 3.75 -25.94
N ARG A 144 14.65 3.04 -24.90
CA ARG A 144 15.21 1.76 -24.44
C ARG A 144 14.24 0.60 -24.62
N GLN A 145 14.74 -0.62 -24.58
CA GLN A 145 13.89 -1.80 -24.48
C GLN A 145 13.25 -1.88 -23.08
N PRO A 146 12.03 -2.44 -22.95
CA PRO A 146 11.19 -2.98 -24.03
C PRO A 146 10.38 -1.92 -24.80
N TYR A 147 10.30 -0.68 -24.32
CA TYR A 147 9.47 0.38 -24.89
C TYR A 147 9.70 0.63 -26.38
N LYS A 148 10.98 0.75 -26.78
CA LYS A 148 11.38 0.98 -28.17
C LYS A 148 10.88 -0.13 -29.09
N GLY A 149 11.10 -1.39 -28.71
CA GLY A 149 10.72 -2.55 -29.52
C GLY A 149 9.21 -2.76 -29.62
N TYR A 150 8.47 -2.46 -28.56
CA TYR A 150 7.00 -2.49 -28.57
C TYR A 150 6.36 -1.26 -29.19
N GLY A 151 7.15 -0.25 -29.56
CA GLY A 151 6.66 1.00 -30.15
C GLY A 151 5.78 1.80 -29.20
N VAL A 152 6.06 1.74 -27.89
CA VAL A 152 5.29 2.45 -26.88
C VAL A 152 5.48 3.96 -27.06
N THR A 153 4.37 4.68 -27.15
CA THR A 153 4.34 6.14 -27.32
C THR A 153 4.25 6.86 -25.98
N LEU A 154 4.64 8.14 -25.96
CA LEU A 154 4.46 9.00 -24.79
C LEU A 154 3.00 9.09 -24.36
N ARG A 155 2.07 9.14 -25.33
CA ARG A 155 0.63 9.11 -25.06
C ARG A 155 0.24 7.82 -24.32
N GLN A 156 0.67 6.66 -24.82
CA GLN A 156 0.37 5.37 -24.19
C GLN A 156 0.92 5.27 -22.77
N VAL A 157 2.11 5.83 -22.49
CA VAL A 157 2.66 5.89 -21.12
C VAL A 157 1.67 6.54 -20.15
N PHE A 158 1.11 7.69 -20.52
CA PHE A 158 0.23 8.46 -19.63
C PHE A 158 -1.24 8.00 -19.64
N THR A 159 -1.70 7.33 -20.70
CA THR A 159 -3.11 6.90 -20.81
C THR A 159 -3.36 5.43 -20.46
N SER A 160 -2.34 4.56 -20.43
CA SER A 160 -2.56 3.13 -20.17
C SER A 160 -2.93 2.85 -18.72
N GLY A 161 -2.37 3.62 -17.78
CA GLY A 161 -2.43 3.33 -16.34
C GLY A 161 -1.67 2.06 -15.98
N SER A 162 -0.54 1.81 -16.66
CA SER A 162 0.27 0.60 -16.50
C SER A 162 1.00 0.56 -15.16
N PHE A 163 0.85 -0.55 -14.43
CA PHE A 163 1.63 -0.78 -13.21
C PHE A 163 3.11 -0.99 -13.53
N ARG A 164 3.41 -1.73 -14.62
CA ARG A 164 4.79 -1.97 -15.09
C ARG A 164 5.52 -0.67 -15.43
N ILE A 165 4.82 0.28 -16.06
CA ILE A 165 5.39 1.59 -16.35
C ILE A 165 5.60 2.40 -15.08
N HIS A 166 4.65 2.36 -14.14
CA HIS A 166 4.80 3.06 -12.86
C HIS A 166 6.03 2.59 -12.09
N GLU A 167 6.31 1.28 -12.06
CA GLU A 167 7.55 0.73 -11.50
C GLU A 167 8.80 1.29 -12.18
N ASP A 168 8.81 1.37 -13.51
CA ASP A 168 9.92 1.98 -14.26
C ASP A 168 10.11 3.46 -13.96
N LEU A 169 9.04 4.19 -13.61
CA LEU A 169 9.15 5.60 -13.21
C LEU A 169 9.94 5.78 -11.92
N TYR A 170 9.93 4.81 -10.98
CA TYR A 170 10.80 4.88 -9.79
C TYR A 170 12.27 4.94 -10.18
N LEU A 171 12.70 3.98 -11.00
CA LEU A 171 14.09 3.88 -11.42
C LEU A 171 14.49 5.00 -12.37
N LEU A 172 13.55 5.48 -13.20
CA LEU A 172 13.75 6.69 -14.00
C LEU A 172 14.03 7.89 -13.10
N SER A 173 13.24 8.07 -12.04
CA SER A 173 13.39 9.16 -11.07
C SER A 173 14.76 9.12 -10.40
N ASP A 174 15.14 7.95 -9.89
CA ASP A 174 16.41 7.73 -9.22
C ASP A 174 17.61 8.03 -10.14
N HIS A 175 17.51 7.64 -11.42
CA HIS A 175 18.56 7.84 -12.40
C HIS A 175 18.64 9.28 -12.95
N VAL A 176 17.50 9.93 -13.20
CA VAL A 176 17.45 11.21 -13.93
C VAL A 176 17.35 12.40 -12.97
N PHE A 177 16.56 12.28 -11.91
CA PHE A 177 16.37 13.35 -10.92
C PHE A 177 17.22 13.13 -9.66
N GLY A 178 17.82 11.95 -9.52
CA GLY A 178 18.74 11.61 -8.45
C GLY A 178 18.04 11.03 -7.23
N TRP A 179 18.77 10.15 -6.51
CA TRP A 179 18.28 9.44 -5.32
C TRP A 179 17.63 10.35 -4.27
N LYS A 180 18.23 11.52 -4.04
CA LYS A 180 17.77 12.50 -3.03
C LYS A 180 16.53 13.28 -3.45
N SER A 181 16.11 13.20 -4.71
CA SER A 181 14.83 13.80 -5.13
C SER A 181 13.63 13.14 -4.44
N ASN A 182 13.77 11.90 -3.96
CA ASN A 182 12.73 11.13 -3.28
C ASN A 182 11.39 11.22 -4.03
N TYR A 183 11.42 11.00 -5.34
CA TYR A 183 10.25 11.02 -6.22
C TYR A 183 9.44 12.32 -6.17
N ALA A 184 10.11 13.46 -5.90
CA ALA A 184 9.45 14.75 -5.80
C ALA A 184 8.80 15.17 -7.12
N ILE A 185 9.34 14.74 -8.28
CA ILE A 185 8.77 15.05 -9.59
C ILE A 185 7.45 14.32 -9.79
N GLU A 186 7.40 13.02 -9.48
CA GLU A 186 6.19 12.19 -9.50
C GLU A 186 5.13 12.79 -8.57
N ARG A 187 5.50 13.11 -7.32
CA ARG A 187 4.57 13.74 -6.37
C ARG A 187 3.99 15.04 -6.91
N LYS A 188 4.83 15.93 -7.46
CA LYS A 188 4.38 17.21 -8.00
C LYS A 188 3.52 17.04 -9.25
N ALA A 189 3.88 16.13 -10.15
CA ALA A 189 3.07 15.78 -11.32
C ALA A 189 1.70 15.21 -10.92
N GLY A 190 1.66 14.39 -9.87
CA GLY A 190 0.42 13.90 -9.28
C GLY A 190 -0.44 15.04 -8.72
N ILE A 191 0.16 15.98 -7.97
CA ILE A 191 -0.55 17.16 -7.46
C ILE A 191 -1.07 18.04 -8.60
N GLU A 192 -0.27 18.26 -9.66
CA GLU A 192 -0.69 18.99 -10.85
C GLU A 192 -1.90 18.31 -11.52
N ALA A 193 -1.90 16.97 -11.63
CA ALA A 193 -3.04 16.21 -12.13
C ALA A 193 -4.30 16.34 -11.26
N VAL A 194 -4.15 16.27 -9.95
CA VAL A 194 -5.29 16.47 -9.01
C VAL A 194 -5.85 17.89 -9.13
N LYS A 195 -4.99 18.90 -9.31
CA LYS A 195 -5.42 20.29 -9.50
C LYS A 195 -6.14 20.51 -10.84
N ALA A 196 -5.69 19.85 -11.90
CA ALA A 196 -6.32 19.92 -13.21
C ALA A 196 -7.65 19.14 -13.26
N HIS A 197 -7.78 18.06 -12.47
CA HIS A 197 -8.93 17.15 -12.48
C HIS A 197 -9.48 16.83 -11.08
N PRO A 198 -9.86 17.83 -10.27
CA PRO A 198 -10.20 17.63 -8.85
C PRO A 198 -11.45 16.78 -8.66
N ALA A 199 -12.45 16.93 -9.54
CA ALA A 199 -13.68 16.16 -9.49
C ALA A 199 -13.44 14.67 -9.80
N THR A 200 -12.65 14.36 -10.84
CA THR A 200 -12.31 12.98 -11.21
C THR A 200 -11.57 12.28 -10.09
N TYR A 201 -10.55 12.93 -9.51
CA TYR A 201 -9.78 12.35 -8.40
C TYR A 201 -10.65 12.13 -7.17
N THR A 202 -11.43 13.15 -6.76
CA THR A 202 -12.31 13.05 -5.57
C THR A 202 -13.36 11.96 -5.76
N SER A 203 -13.99 11.90 -6.94
CA SER A 203 -14.95 10.85 -7.29
C SER A 203 -14.31 9.47 -7.22
N GLY A 204 -13.10 9.30 -7.75
CA GLY A 204 -12.35 8.05 -7.66
C GLY A 204 -12.06 7.63 -6.21
N VAL A 205 -11.61 8.56 -5.36
CA VAL A 205 -11.34 8.31 -3.93
C VAL A 205 -12.62 7.87 -3.22
N LEU A 206 -13.72 8.60 -3.41
CA LEU A 206 -15.02 8.26 -2.83
C LEU A 206 -15.54 6.91 -3.34
N HIS A 207 -15.39 6.62 -4.63
CA HIS A 207 -15.74 5.34 -5.22
C HIS A 207 -14.92 4.21 -4.59
N THR A 208 -13.63 4.43 -4.32
CA THR A 208 -12.74 3.45 -3.70
C THR A 208 -13.16 3.15 -2.25
N ILE A 209 -13.43 4.20 -1.48
CA ILE A 209 -13.94 4.08 -0.09
C ILE A 209 -15.29 3.35 -0.09
N TRP A 210 -16.21 3.78 -0.94
CA TRP A 210 -17.52 3.16 -1.08
C TRP A 210 -17.40 1.69 -1.44
N HIS A 211 -16.60 1.35 -2.46
CA HIS A 211 -16.36 -0.03 -2.88
C HIS A 211 -15.80 -0.85 -1.71
N GLN A 212 -14.82 -0.32 -0.97
CA GLN A 212 -14.19 -1.03 0.13
C GLN A 212 -15.11 -1.26 1.34
N LEU A 213 -16.08 -0.37 1.56
CA LEU A 213 -17.02 -0.48 2.69
C LEU A 213 -18.32 -1.21 2.33
N SER A 214 -18.73 -1.20 1.06
CA SER A 214 -20.04 -1.68 0.61
C SER A 214 -20.01 -3.03 -0.11
N ARG A 215 -18.83 -3.56 -0.51
CA ARG A 215 -18.73 -4.86 -1.19
C ARG A 215 -18.42 -5.98 -0.20
N SER A 216 -18.97 -7.16 -0.48
CA SER A 216 -18.52 -8.41 0.14
C SER A 216 -17.22 -8.86 -0.53
N TYR A 217 -16.29 -9.36 0.27
CA TYR A 217 -15.02 -9.84 -0.22
C TYR A 217 -15.04 -11.36 -0.35
N PHE A 218 -14.76 -11.83 -1.56
CA PHE A 218 -14.68 -13.25 -1.87
C PHE A 218 -13.23 -13.60 -2.19
N ARG A 219 -12.85 -14.86 -1.96
CA ARG A 219 -11.60 -15.35 -2.49
C ARG A 219 -11.68 -15.32 -4.01
N VAL A 220 -10.70 -14.68 -4.64
CA VAL A 220 -10.49 -14.85 -6.08
C VAL A 220 -10.06 -16.30 -6.28
N PRO A 221 -10.75 -17.10 -7.12
CA PRO A 221 -10.28 -18.44 -7.43
C PRO A 221 -8.82 -18.35 -7.83
N SER A 222 -7.95 -19.15 -7.21
CA SER A 222 -6.62 -19.37 -7.77
C SER A 222 -6.85 -19.82 -9.20
N SER A 223 -6.26 -19.14 -10.18
CA SER A 223 -6.15 -19.58 -11.57
C SER A 223 -5.24 -20.82 -11.62
N GLY A 224 -5.67 -21.87 -10.93
CA GLY A 224 -5.10 -23.20 -10.93
C GLY A 224 -5.65 -23.94 -12.13
N GLY A 225 -5.23 -23.48 -13.30
CA GLY A 225 -5.15 -24.31 -14.48
C GLY A 225 -3.70 -24.25 -14.91
N MET A 226 -2.99 -25.38 -14.86
CA MET A 226 -1.94 -25.59 -15.84
C MET A 226 -2.64 -25.55 -17.19
N SER A 227 -2.75 -24.34 -17.75
CA SER A 227 -3.11 -24.17 -19.14
C SER A 227 -2.10 -24.99 -19.91
N THR A 228 -2.59 -26.00 -20.65
CA THR A 228 -1.85 -26.61 -21.74
C THR A 228 -1.10 -25.50 -22.47
N PRO A 229 0.21 -25.65 -22.76
CA PRO A 229 1.02 -24.57 -23.31
C PRO A 229 0.48 -24.18 -24.68
N THR A 230 -0.46 -23.25 -24.66
CA THR A 230 -0.97 -22.58 -25.85
C THR A 230 0.13 -21.62 -26.23
N PRO A 231 0.58 -21.60 -27.50
CA PRO A 231 1.60 -20.67 -27.94
C PRO A 231 1.23 -19.26 -27.46
N ALA A 232 2.15 -18.61 -26.74
CA ALA A 232 1.88 -17.28 -26.21
C ALA A 232 1.42 -16.39 -27.38
N PRO A 233 0.27 -15.69 -27.26
CA PRO A 233 -0.23 -14.86 -28.33
C PRO A 233 0.84 -13.88 -28.76
N THR A 234 0.94 -13.60 -30.05
CA THR A 234 1.94 -12.68 -30.60
C THR A 234 1.28 -11.44 -31.18
N VAL A 235 1.93 -10.30 -31.04
CA VAL A 235 1.52 -9.04 -31.66
C VAL A 235 2.57 -8.59 -32.68
N GLU A 236 2.11 -8.02 -33.79
CA GLU A 236 3.00 -7.32 -34.71
C GLU A 236 3.25 -5.90 -34.21
N ARG A 237 4.52 -5.57 -34.00
CA ARG A 237 4.99 -4.22 -33.64
C ARG A 237 6.17 -3.88 -34.53
N GLN A 238 6.06 -2.78 -35.27
CA GLN A 238 7.14 -2.28 -36.15
C GLN A 238 7.70 -3.36 -37.10
N GLY A 239 6.80 -4.16 -37.71
CA GLY A 239 7.18 -5.24 -38.63
C GLY A 239 7.82 -6.46 -37.98
N ARG A 240 7.81 -6.56 -36.64
CA ARG A 240 8.32 -7.71 -35.89
C ARG A 240 7.20 -8.40 -35.12
N ARG A 241 7.20 -9.72 -35.14
CA ARG A 241 6.30 -10.56 -34.34
C ARG A 241 6.89 -10.74 -32.94
N LEU A 242 6.28 -10.10 -31.94
CA LEU A 242 6.70 -10.15 -30.55
C LEU A 242 5.66 -10.88 -29.69
N PRO A 243 6.02 -11.45 -28.54
CA PRO A 243 5.04 -11.93 -27.56
C PRO A 243 4.11 -10.79 -27.14
N ALA A 244 2.81 -11.05 -27.12
CA ALA A 244 1.81 -10.12 -26.62
C ALA A 244 2.05 -9.89 -25.12
N PRO A 245 2.15 -8.64 -24.66
CA PRO A 245 2.15 -8.37 -23.24
C PRO A 245 0.88 -8.91 -22.58
N THR A 246 1.02 -9.46 -21.38
CA THR A 246 -0.12 -9.97 -20.59
C THR A 246 -0.84 -8.85 -19.86
N GLU A 247 -2.06 -9.13 -19.35
CA GLU A 247 -2.81 -8.24 -18.45
C GLU A 247 -3.22 -6.89 -19.05
N GLY A 248 -3.20 -6.77 -20.39
CA GLY A 248 -3.51 -5.51 -21.09
C GLY A 248 -2.40 -4.46 -20.97
N GLU A 249 -1.21 -4.85 -20.52
CA GLU A 249 -0.08 -3.96 -20.33
C GLU A 249 0.58 -3.58 -21.68
N PRO A 250 1.25 -2.41 -21.79
CA PRO A 250 1.89 -1.99 -23.04
C PRO A 250 3.26 -2.64 -23.27
N ILE A 251 3.85 -3.23 -22.21
CA ILE A 251 5.17 -3.86 -22.21
C ILE A 251 5.11 -5.22 -21.49
N PRO A 252 5.95 -6.21 -21.85
CA PRO A 252 5.89 -7.56 -21.30
C PRO A 252 6.35 -7.65 -19.84
N GLY A 253 7.12 -6.68 -19.36
CA GLY A 253 7.60 -6.59 -17.99
C GLY A 253 8.14 -5.20 -17.69
N GLY A 254 8.06 -4.79 -16.43
CA GLY A 254 8.76 -3.62 -15.90
C GLY A 254 10.14 -3.99 -15.36
N GLN A 255 10.85 -3.00 -14.86
CA GLN A 255 12.09 -3.15 -14.13
C GLN A 255 11.81 -3.52 -12.67
N VAL A 256 12.72 -4.32 -12.11
CA VAL A 256 12.66 -4.81 -10.75
C VAL A 256 13.08 -3.70 -9.79
N VAL A 257 12.12 -3.03 -9.16
CA VAL A 257 12.35 -1.84 -8.32
C VAL A 257 13.21 -2.12 -7.08
N TRP A 258 13.14 -3.33 -6.51
CA TRP A 258 13.89 -3.66 -5.28
C TRP A 258 15.41 -3.71 -5.45
N ILE A 259 15.92 -3.68 -6.69
CA ILE A 259 17.35 -3.56 -6.96
C ILE A 259 17.85 -2.11 -6.88
N SER A 260 16.96 -1.12 -6.74
CA SER A 260 17.34 0.30 -6.74
C SER A 260 18.27 0.62 -5.57
N ARG A 261 19.33 1.38 -5.85
CA ARG A 261 20.32 1.82 -4.84
C ARG A 261 20.80 3.23 -5.15
N PRO A 262 21.26 3.99 -4.13
CA PRO A 262 21.81 5.33 -4.34
C PRO A 262 22.97 5.37 -5.35
N ASP A 263 23.77 4.31 -5.38
CA ASP A 263 24.96 4.20 -6.22
C ASP A 263 24.71 3.54 -7.58
N ASN A 264 23.46 3.12 -7.87
CA ASN A 264 23.04 2.44 -9.10
C ASN A 264 23.97 1.28 -9.53
N ALA A 265 24.56 0.58 -8.57
CA ALA A 265 25.56 -0.44 -8.86
C ALA A 265 24.97 -1.84 -9.14
N ILE A 266 23.64 -1.97 -9.09
CA ILE A 266 22.90 -3.05 -9.73
C ILE A 266 21.94 -2.38 -10.71
N ARG A 267 21.92 -2.83 -11.97
CA ARG A 267 20.98 -2.34 -12.98
C ARG A 267 20.41 -3.49 -13.77
N GLN A 268 19.11 -3.44 -14.00
CA GLN A 268 18.47 -4.31 -14.98
C GLN A 268 18.68 -3.72 -16.38
N VAL A 269 19.27 -4.51 -17.27
CA VAL A 269 19.57 -4.11 -18.65
C VAL A 269 18.76 -4.98 -19.58
N TRP A 270 17.81 -4.37 -20.28
CA TRP A 270 17.05 -5.00 -21.35
C TRP A 270 17.86 -4.99 -22.64
N THR A 271 18.31 -6.16 -23.09
CA THR A 271 19.08 -6.33 -24.33
C THR A 271 18.17 -6.56 -25.53
N SER A 272 16.92 -7.00 -25.30
CA SER A 272 15.89 -7.15 -26.32
C SER A 272 14.51 -6.76 -25.74
N PRO A 273 13.44 -6.72 -26.55
CA PRO A 273 12.10 -6.47 -26.04
C PRO A 273 11.61 -7.50 -25.00
N THR A 274 12.25 -8.68 -24.94
CA THR A 274 11.80 -9.81 -24.11
C THR A 274 12.89 -10.39 -23.21
N GLN A 275 14.13 -9.92 -23.33
CA GLN A 275 15.26 -10.43 -22.57
C GLN A 275 15.94 -9.28 -21.82
N TYR A 276 16.28 -9.57 -20.57
CA TYR A 276 17.10 -8.71 -19.73
C TYR A 276 18.08 -9.54 -18.92
N HIS A 277 19.10 -8.87 -18.39
CA HIS A 277 19.97 -9.41 -17.38
C HIS A 277 20.27 -8.34 -16.33
N PHE A 278 20.78 -8.75 -15.17
CA PHE A 278 21.33 -7.81 -14.21
C PHE A 278 22.79 -7.51 -14.56
N SER A 279 23.17 -6.25 -14.45
CA SER A 279 24.55 -5.79 -14.52
C SER A 279 24.97 -5.29 -13.14
N PHE A 280 26.19 -5.64 -12.76
CA PHE A 280 26.75 -5.34 -11.44
C PHE A 280 28.01 -4.52 -11.62
N ARG A 281 28.21 -3.50 -10.76
CA ARG A 281 29.43 -2.69 -10.79
C ARG A 281 30.67 -3.50 -10.40
N THR A 282 30.51 -4.52 -9.55
CA THR A 282 31.61 -5.37 -9.09
C THR A 282 31.21 -6.85 -9.01
N PRO A 283 32.16 -7.80 -9.19
CA PRO A 283 31.89 -9.22 -9.00
C PRO A 283 31.44 -9.58 -7.58
N ALA A 284 31.91 -8.84 -6.57
CA ALA A 284 31.48 -9.04 -5.18
C ALA A 284 29.99 -8.74 -4.98
N GLN A 285 29.46 -7.72 -5.66
CA GLN A 285 28.02 -7.41 -5.62
C GLN A 285 27.17 -8.47 -6.31
N HIS A 286 27.66 -9.03 -7.43
CA HIS A 286 27.01 -10.15 -8.10
C HIS A 286 26.88 -11.36 -7.16
N ARG A 287 28.00 -11.81 -6.56
CA ARG A 287 27.99 -12.92 -5.59
C ARG A 287 27.04 -12.68 -4.41
N ARG A 288 26.99 -11.44 -3.90
CA ARG A 288 26.08 -11.07 -2.81
C ARG A 288 24.62 -11.10 -3.24
N PHE A 289 24.32 -10.62 -4.45
CA PHE A 289 22.99 -10.67 -5.02
C PHE A 289 22.52 -12.12 -5.17
N ASP A 290 23.34 -12.99 -5.75
CA ASP A 290 23.03 -14.41 -5.91
C ASP A 290 22.82 -15.10 -4.56
N ALA A 291 23.67 -14.81 -3.57
CA ALA A 291 23.50 -15.34 -2.21
C ALA A 291 22.17 -14.90 -1.56
N ILE A 292 21.73 -13.66 -1.80
CA ILE A 292 20.44 -13.16 -1.32
C ILE A 292 19.29 -13.86 -2.05
N VAL A 293 19.34 -13.94 -3.38
CA VAL A 293 18.30 -14.61 -4.20
C VAL A 293 18.20 -16.08 -3.79
N ASN A 294 19.31 -16.81 -3.75
CA ASN A 294 19.34 -18.20 -3.30
C ASN A 294 18.79 -18.38 -1.89
N ARG A 295 19.08 -17.45 -0.97
CA ARG A 295 18.54 -17.49 0.40
C ARG A 295 17.04 -17.24 0.41
N VAL A 296 16.53 -16.30 -0.38
CA VAL A 296 15.10 -16.04 -0.53
C VAL A 296 14.41 -17.28 -1.10
N ASP A 297 14.97 -17.89 -2.13
CA ASP A 297 14.42 -19.10 -2.76
C ASP A 297 14.45 -20.29 -1.79
N THR A 298 15.53 -20.44 -1.02
CA THR A 298 15.64 -21.48 0.03
C THR A 298 14.60 -21.26 1.12
N LEU A 299 14.44 -20.02 1.60
CA LEU A 299 13.42 -19.68 2.59
C LEU A 299 12.02 -19.93 2.05
N GLY A 300 11.76 -19.58 0.78
CA GLY A 300 10.50 -19.83 0.09
C GLY A 300 10.20 -21.31 -0.07
N GLY A 301 11.18 -22.10 -0.52
CA GLY A 301 11.06 -23.55 -0.68
C GLY A 301 10.92 -24.32 0.63
N ASN A 302 11.39 -23.75 1.74
CA ASN A 302 11.18 -24.30 3.09
C ASN A 302 9.81 -23.96 3.68
N LEU A 303 9.01 -23.10 3.04
CA LEU A 303 7.64 -22.88 3.47
C LEU A 303 6.81 -24.13 3.12
N PRO A 304 6.00 -24.65 4.07
CA PRO A 304 5.21 -25.84 3.79
C PRO A 304 4.23 -25.58 2.64
N ASP A 305 4.14 -26.52 1.71
CA ASP A 305 3.14 -26.53 0.63
C ASP A 305 1.74 -26.60 1.25
N ARG A 306 1.11 -25.44 1.43
CA ARG A 306 -0.27 -25.36 1.91
C ARG A 306 -1.21 -25.47 0.72
N LYS A 307 -1.62 -26.70 0.39
CA LYS A 307 -2.79 -26.91 -0.48
C LYS A 307 -4.03 -26.36 0.25
N GLY A 308 -4.53 -25.22 -0.20
CA GLY A 308 -5.77 -24.66 0.34
C GLY A 308 -6.95 -25.62 0.13
N ASN A 309 -7.86 -25.70 1.08
CA ASN A 309 -9.07 -26.52 0.93
C ASN A 309 -10.12 -25.75 0.09
N ALA A 310 -10.34 -26.18 -1.15
CA ALA A 310 -11.27 -25.54 -2.08
C ALA A 310 -12.73 -25.55 -1.57
N GLN A 311 -13.14 -26.63 -0.91
CA GLN A 311 -14.48 -26.74 -0.34
C GLN A 311 -14.65 -25.79 0.84
N LEU A 312 -13.70 -25.73 1.76
CA LEU A 312 -13.71 -24.76 2.86
C LEU A 312 -13.75 -23.33 2.31
N SER A 313 -12.94 -23.04 1.30
CA SER A 313 -12.96 -21.73 0.63
C SER A 313 -14.33 -21.40 0.08
N LEU A 314 -14.96 -22.31 -0.67
CA LEU A 314 -16.30 -22.13 -1.21
C LEU A 314 -17.33 -21.90 -0.10
N ARG A 315 -17.26 -22.65 1.01
CA ARG A 315 -18.16 -22.46 2.16
C ARG A 315 -17.94 -21.10 2.83
N LEU A 316 -16.70 -20.66 3.00
CA LEU A 316 -16.39 -19.34 3.54
C LEU A 316 -16.87 -18.21 2.61
N ASP A 317 -16.75 -18.39 1.29
CA ASP A 317 -17.27 -17.45 0.30
C ASP A 317 -18.81 -17.39 0.34
N GLN A 318 -19.48 -18.53 0.46
CA GLN A 318 -20.94 -18.61 0.64
C GLN A 318 -21.39 -17.90 1.92
N LEU A 319 -20.72 -18.13 3.04
CA LEU A 319 -21.01 -17.45 4.31
C LEU A 319 -20.77 -15.93 4.20
N SER A 320 -19.71 -15.52 3.50
CA SER A 320 -19.38 -14.11 3.30
C SER A 320 -20.41 -13.34 2.46
N ARG A 321 -21.28 -14.03 1.69
CA ARG A 321 -22.42 -13.40 0.99
C ARG A 321 -23.47 -12.86 1.96
N TRP A 322 -23.66 -13.56 3.07
CA TRP A 322 -24.67 -13.25 4.08
C TRP A 322 -24.13 -12.37 5.20
N PHE A 323 -22.80 -12.31 5.35
CA PHE A 323 -22.18 -11.46 6.35
C PHE A 323 -22.44 -9.97 6.04
N PRO A 324 -22.98 -9.18 6.99
CA PRO A 324 -23.26 -7.77 6.73
C PRO A 324 -21.99 -7.00 6.37
N ARG A 325 -22.11 -6.12 5.39
CA ARG A 325 -21.02 -5.28 4.88
C ARG A 325 -20.55 -4.31 5.97
N SER A 326 -19.29 -3.88 5.90
CA SER A 326 -18.71 -2.93 6.86
C SER A 326 -19.54 -1.66 7.01
N ILE A 327 -20.11 -1.14 5.92
CA ILE A 327 -20.97 0.05 5.95
C ILE A 327 -22.23 -0.14 6.81
N ILE A 328 -22.80 -1.35 6.83
CA ILE A 328 -23.98 -1.66 7.65
C ILE A 328 -23.60 -1.62 9.13
N TRP A 329 -22.46 -2.22 9.49
CA TRP A 329 -21.96 -2.20 10.86
C TRP A 329 -21.60 -0.79 11.33
N ILE A 330 -21.05 0.06 10.46
CA ILE A 330 -20.81 1.48 10.74
C ILE A 330 -22.14 2.19 11.03
N ALA A 331 -23.16 2.02 10.16
CA ALA A 331 -24.46 2.65 10.34
C ALA A 331 -25.15 2.20 11.63
N VAL A 332 -25.22 0.88 11.87
CA VAL A 332 -25.76 0.29 13.10
C VAL A 332 -25.03 0.83 14.33
N GLY A 333 -23.71 0.85 14.30
CA GLY A 333 -22.90 1.36 15.39
C GLY A 333 -23.13 2.84 15.67
N ALA A 334 -23.21 3.68 14.64
CA ALA A 334 -23.47 5.11 14.79
C ALA A 334 -24.85 5.37 15.40
N ILE A 335 -25.88 4.71 14.90
CA ILE A 335 -27.24 4.80 15.44
C ILE A 335 -27.28 4.33 16.90
N ALA A 336 -26.68 3.17 17.20
CA ALA A 336 -26.65 2.63 18.55
C ALA A 336 -25.83 3.49 19.52
N LEU A 337 -24.75 4.14 19.07
CA LEU A 337 -23.93 5.04 19.87
C LEU A 337 -24.74 6.24 20.35
N VAL A 338 -25.57 6.82 19.48
CA VAL A 338 -26.42 7.98 19.76
C VAL A 338 -27.57 7.57 20.69
N LEU A 339 -28.26 6.48 20.38
CA LEU A 339 -29.47 6.05 21.09
C LEU A 339 -29.19 5.36 22.44
N ARG A 340 -28.18 4.49 22.52
CA ARG A 340 -27.91 3.68 23.71
C ARG A 340 -26.80 4.23 24.60
N ARG A 341 -25.91 5.06 24.06
CA ARG A 341 -24.75 5.63 24.78
C ARG A 341 -23.95 4.59 25.57
N PRO A 342 -23.47 3.51 24.91
CA PRO A 342 -22.81 2.39 25.56
C PRO A 342 -21.58 2.82 26.38
N ARG A 343 -21.29 2.08 27.46
CA ARG A 343 -20.01 2.18 28.17
C ARG A 343 -18.86 1.91 27.21
N GLY A 344 -17.78 2.67 27.36
CA GLY A 344 -16.61 2.55 26.48
C GLY A 344 -16.80 3.11 25.06
N LYS A 345 -17.84 3.94 24.82
CA LYS A 345 -18.09 4.58 23.50
C LYS A 345 -16.86 5.24 22.87
N ALA A 346 -15.97 5.82 23.68
CA ALA A 346 -14.74 6.45 23.19
C ALA A 346 -13.79 5.44 22.54
N ALA A 347 -13.60 4.26 23.14
CA ALA A 347 -12.76 3.21 22.57
C ALA A 347 -13.37 2.64 21.29
N LEU A 348 -14.67 2.34 21.31
CA LEU A 348 -15.41 1.85 20.13
C LEU A 348 -15.29 2.81 18.94
N PHE A 349 -15.53 4.10 19.18
CA PHE A 349 -15.42 5.14 18.16
C PHE A 349 -13.98 5.29 17.66
N THR A 350 -12.99 5.27 18.56
CA THR A 350 -11.57 5.40 18.20
C THR A 350 -11.10 4.26 17.30
N LEU A 351 -11.51 3.02 17.58
CA LEU A 351 -11.14 1.87 16.75
C LEU A 351 -11.80 1.92 15.37
N ALA A 352 -13.08 2.31 15.30
CA ALA A 352 -13.77 2.51 14.03
C ALA A 352 -13.14 3.64 13.22
N LEU A 353 -12.77 4.74 13.87
CA LEU A 353 -12.12 5.88 13.23
C LEU A 353 -10.70 5.51 12.73
N ALA A 354 -9.93 4.74 13.52
CA ALA A 354 -8.63 4.23 13.10
C ALA A 354 -8.74 3.38 11.83
N ALA A 355 -9.69 2.44 11.80
CA ALA A 355 -9.97 1.60 10.64
C ALA A 355 -10.39 2.44 9.42
N LEU A 356 -11.23 3.44 9.62
CA LEU A 356 -11.66 4.35 8.55
C LEU A 356 -10.49 5.17 8.01
N PHE A 357 -9.62 5.70 8.87
CA PHE A 357 -8.45 6.45 8.42
C PHE A 357 -7.49 5.60 7.58
N VAL A 358 -7.28 4.32 7.94
CA VAL A 358 -6.50 3.39 7.11
C VAL A 358 -7.13 3.22 5.73
N ILE A 359 -8.46 3.04 5.65
CA ILE A 359 -9.18 2.91 4.38
C ILE A 359 -9.09 4.19 3.54
N VAL A 360 -9.39 5.34 4.13
CA VAL A 360 -9.37 6.64 3.44
C VAL A 360 -7.97 6.95 2.92
N PHE A 361 -6.94 6.76 3.73
CA PHE A 361 -5.56 7.05 3.32
C PHE A 361 -5.08 6.13 2.20
N ASN A 362 -5.39 4.83 2.27
CA ASN A 362 -5.11 3.93 1.15
C ASN A 362 -5.87 4.37 -0.11
N ALA A 363 -7.13 4.79 0.01
CA ALA A 363 -7.91 5.30 -1.12
C ALA A 363 -7.33 6.57 -1.75
N LEU A 364 -6.55 7.38 -1.02
CA LEU A 364 -5.84 8.54 -1.60
C LEU A 364 -4.69 8.11 -2.53
N GLY A 365 -4.09 6.93 -2.32
CA GLY A 365 -2.94 6.48 -3.10
C GLY A 365 -3.20 5.33 -4.05
N LEU A 366 -4.20 4.51 -3.77
CA LEU A 366 -4.37 3.17 -4.34
C LEU A 366 -5.81 2.92 -4.78
N PHE A 367 -6.00 1.91 -5.62
CA PHE A 367 -7.32 1.43 -6.03
C PHE A 367 -7.98 0.57 -4.94
N ALA A 368 -9.25 0.23 -5.15
CA ALA A 368 -10.00 -0.61 -4.24
C ALA A 368 -9.47 -2.06 -4.28
N ASP A 369 -8.68 -2.43 -3.27
CA ASP A 369 -8.23 -3.79 -3.06
C ASP A 369 -8.70 -4.32 -1.69
N PRO A 370 -9.26 -5.54 -1.62
CA PRO A 370 -9.62 -6.18 -0.36
C PRO A 370 -8.49 -6.23 0.68
N ARG A 371 -7.24 -6.37 0.24
CA ARG A 371 -6.03 -6.45 1.07
C ARG A 371 -5.75 -5.19 1.89
N PHE A 372 -6.39 -4.07 1.56
CA PHE A 372 -6.26 -2.82 2.32
C PHE A 372 -7.36 -2.64 3.37
N ALA A 373 -8.54 -3.24 3.15
CA ALA A 373 -9.71 -3.06 4.03
C ALA A 373 -9.90 -4.23 5.01
N LEU A 374 -9.63 -5.46 4.58
CA LEU A 374 -9.90 -6.67 5.37
C LEU A 374 -9.19 -6.72 6.74
N PRO A 375 -7.93 -6.27 6.88
CA PRO A 375 -7.26 -6.27 8.17
C PRO A 375 -7.93 -5.40 9.25
N VAL A 376 -8.66 -4.36 8.84
CA VAL A 376 -9.31 -3.40 9.75
C VAL A 376 -10.83 -3.54 9.81
N ALA A 377 -11.44 -4.31 8.90
CA ALA A 377 -12.88 -4.55 8.86
C ALA A 377 -13.49 -5.05 10.19
N PRO A 378 -12.83 -5.92 10.98
CA PRO A 378 -13.35 -6.35 12.28
C PRO A 378 -13.60 -5.20 13.26
N ALA A 379 -12.91 -4.07 13.15
CA ALA A 379 -13.17 -2.90 14.00
C ALA A 379 -14.58 -2.32 13.77
N PHE A 380 -15.10 -2.36 12.54
CA PHE A 380 -16.46 -1.92 12.24
C PHE A 380 -17.50 -2.89 12.81
N VAL A 381 -17.26 -4.20 12.66
CA VAL A 381 -18.12 -5.24 13.25
C VAL A 381 -18.19 -5.08 14.77
N PHE A 382 -17.03 -4.90 15.41
CA PHE A 382 -16.94 -4.68 16.85
C PHE A 382 -17.65 -3.38 17.26
N PHE A 383 -17.47 -2.29 16.52
CA PHE A 383 -18.18 -1.03 16.73
C PHE A 383 -19.70 -1.21 16.69
N GLY A 384 -20.23 -1.82 15.64
CA GLY A 384 -21.66 -2.04 15.47
C GLY A 384 -22.25 -2.98 16.52
N ALA A 385 -21.64 -4.14 16.73
CA ALA A 385 -22.11 -5.14 17.68
C ALA A 385 -22.04 -4.60 19.13
N CYS A 386 -20.89 -4.11 19.58
CA CYS A 386 -20.74 -3.64 20.95
C CYS A 386 -21.56 -2.37 21.23
N ALA A 387 -21.78 -1.48 20.25
CA ALA A 387 -22.68 -0.36 20.46
C ALA A 387 -24.14 -0.82 20.60
N LEU A 388 -24.55 -1.82 19.81
CA LEU A 388 -25.93 -2.32 19.80
C LEU A 388 -26.27 -3.20 21.01
N VAL A 389 -25.37 -4.07 21.47
CA VAL A 389 -25.65 -5.03 22.55
C VAL A 389 -24.85 -4.77 23.83
N GLY A 390 -23.84 -3.92 23.79
CA GLY A 390 -22.99 -3.62 24.96
C GLY A 390 -23.75 -2.99 26.11
N ARG A 391 -23.13 -3.04 27.30
CA ARG A 391 -23.66 -2.46 28.54
C ARG A 391 -23.79 -0.94 28.41
N ARG A 392 -24.90 -0.40 28.93
CA ARG A 392 -25.14 1.05 29.02
C ARG A 392 -24.34 1.68 30.15
#